data_AF-A0A831V9L0-F1
#
_entry.id   AF-A0A831V9L0-F1
#
_cell.length_a   1.000
_cell.length_b   1.000
_cell.length_c   1.000
_cell.angle_alpha   90.00
_cell.angle_beta   90.00
_cell.angle_gamma   90.00
#
_symmetry.space_group_name_H-M   'P 1'
#
loop_
_entity.id
_entity.type
_entity.pdbx_description
1 polymer ?
#
loop_
_entity_poly.entity_id
_entity_poly.type
_entity_poly.pdbx_seq_one_letter_code
_entity_poly.pdbx_strand_id
1 'polypeptide(L)'
;MTERQKEQLLQHVWPGRSPLFYVMLVVVLLLSFLGAHYSESGYRSYLIEFVIETEEPVQFDIYYDVGRGYNEVDRQSMEVEEVGSPVPVRFCIPVWTELEKIRFDPAREHAIMTIYSITIFYDEETTFQVPLETLEPQKDIIYSAYDGGKFTFETDPEGEDPIIVLNRISDKPIGSRWKEPSRYAVWMIGGLLCLLAGRFVLRYFFSGL
;
A
#
# COMPACT_ATOMS: atom_id res chain seq x y z
N MET A 1 -42.54 47.02 0.99
CA MET A 1 -41.18 46.90 0.44
C MET A 1 -41.31 46.65 -1.05
N THR A 2 -40.77 47.51 -1.89
CA THR A 2 -40.92 47.38 -3.35
C THR A 2 -40.02 46.28 -3.91
N GLU A 3 -40.39 45.65 -5.03
CA GLU A 3 -39.60 44.59 -5.69
C GLU A 3 -38.13 44.99 -5.91
N ARG A 4 -37.86 46.25 -6.25
CA ARG A 4 -36.49 46.78 -6.36
C ARG A 4 -35.70 46.77 -5.05
N GLN A 5 -36.35 46.95 -3.91
CA GLN A 5 -35.71 46.86 -2.60
C GLN A 5 -35.41 45.42 -2.19
N LYS A 6 -36.29 44.46 -2.57
CA LYS A 6 -36.03 43.01 -2.41
C LYS A 6 -34.82 42.59 -3.25
N GLU A 7 -34.73 43.03 -4.51
CA GLU A 7 -33.59 42.74 -5.38
C GLU A 7 -32.27 43.35 -4.89
N GLN A 8 -32.28 44.60 -4.39
CA GLN A 8 -31.08 45.24 -3.84
C GLN A 8 -30.58 44.56 -2.56
N LEU A 9 -31.49 44.13 -1.67
CA LEU A 9 -31.15 43.36 -0.47
C LEU A 9 -30.59 41.97 -0.83
N LEU A 10 -31.18 41.29 -1.81
CA LEU A 10 -30.65 40.02 -2.32
C LEU A 10 -29.26 40.18 -2.93
N GLN A 11 -28.93 41.31 -3.56
CA GLN A 11 -27.58 41.56 -4.08
C GLN A 11 -26.55 41.83 -2.98
N HIS A 12 -26.93 42.47 -1.87
CA HIS A 12 -26.03 42.73 -0.74
C HIS A 12 -25.82 41.52 0.18
N VAL A 13 -26.83 40.66 0.31
CA VAL A 13 -26.80 39.49 1.20
C VAL A 13 -26.24 38.24 0.50
N TRP A 14 -26.17 38.23 -0.84
CA TRP A 14 -25.80 37.05 -1.63
C TRP A 14 -24.35 37.08 -2.16
N PRO A 15 -23.40 36.36 -1.53
CA PRO A 15 -22.02 36.31 -2.01
C PRO A 15 -21.86 35.51 -3.33
N GLY A 16 -22.86 34.73 -3.76
CA GLY A 16 -22.78 33.84 -4.93
C GLY A 16 -22.78 34.53 -6.31
N ARG A 17 -22.84 35.87 -6.36
CA ARG A 17 -22.56 36.67 -7.57
C ARG A 17 -21.19 37.36 -7.51
N SER A 18 -20.52 37.31 -6.36
CA SER A 18 -19.17 37.87 -6.22
C SER A 18 -18.16 36.87 -6.78
N PRO A 19 -17.23 37.31 -7.65
CA PRO A 19 -16.13 36.47 -8.11
C PRO A 19 -15.28 35.94 -6.93
N LEU A 20 -15.26 36.68 -5.82
CA LEU A 20 -14.57 36.31 -4.57
C LEU A 20 -15.09 34.99 -3.97
N PHE A 21 -16.39 34.71 -4.06
CA PHE A 21 -16.94 33.44 -3.56
C PHE A 21 -16.38 32.23 -4.32
N TYR A 22 -16.33 32.32 -5.66
CA TYR A 22 -15.77 31.25 -6.49
C TYR A 22 -14.27 31.10 -6.31
N VAL A 23 -13.54 32.21 -6.12
CA VAL A 23 -12.11 32.18 -5.78
C VAL A 23 -11.89 31.48 -4.43
N MET A 24 -12.65 31.81 -3.38
CA MET A 24 -12.56 31.11 -2.10
C MET A 24 -12.88 29.62 -2.23
N LEU A 25 -13.90 29.26 -3.02
CA LEU A 25 -14.25 27.86 -3.25
C LEU A 25 -13.09 27.10 -3.90
N VAL A 26 -12.48 27.66 -4.95
CA VAL A 26 -11.33 27.06 -5.64
C VAL A 26 -10.13 26.94 -4.69
N VAL A 27 -9.86 27.96 -3.88
CA VAL A 27 -8.77 27.92 -2.89
C VAL A 27 -9.01 26.83 -1.84
N VAL A 28 -10.22 26.70 -1.30
CA VAL A 28 -10.55 25.66 -0.32
C VAL A 28 -10.45 24.27 -0.95
N LEU A 29 -10.91 24.08 -2.19
CA LEU A 29 -10.77 22.82 -2.91
C LEU A 29 -9.30 22.47 -3.19
N LEU A 30 -8.49 23.45 -3.60
CA LEU A 30 -7.04 23.28 -3.80
C LEU A 30 -6.32 22.93 -2.50
N LEU A 31 -6.58 23.67 -1.41
CA LEU A 31 -5.98 23.41 -0.11
C LEU A 31 -6.42 22.07 0.47
N SER A 32 -7.66 21.66 0.22
CA SER A 32 -8.16 20.34 0.61
C SER A 32 -7.55 19.22 -0.23
N PHE A 33 -7.36 19.45 -1.53
CA PHE A 33 -6.67 18.53 -2.44
C PHE A 33 -5.18 18.37 -2.07
N LEU A 34 -4.48 19.48 -1.86
CA LEU A 34 -3.09 19.50 -1.37
C LEU A 34 -3.01 18.85 0.02
N GLY A 35 -3.91 19.21 0.94
CA GLY A 35 -3.98 18.61 2.26
C GLY A 35 -4.21 17.11 2.22
N ALA A 36 -5.11 16.61 1.36
CA ALA A 36 -5.32 15.18 1.17
C ALA A 36 -4.10 14.49 0.54
N HIS A 37 -3.41 15.14 -0.40
CA HIS A 37 -2.20 14.61 -1.02
C HIS A 37 -1.02 14.50 -0.03
N TYR A 38 -0.90 15.46 0.89
CA TYR A 38 0.18 15.48 1.89
C TYR A 38 -0.18 14.77 3.21
N SER A 39 -1.46 14.59 3.53
CA SER A 39 -1.92 14.00 4.81
C SER A 39 -1.80 12.47 4.86
N GLU A 40 -1.42 11.80 3.78
CA GLU A 40 -1.16 10.36 3.76
C GLU A 40 0.31 9.98 4.03
N SER A 41 1.16 10.90 4.48
CA SER A 41 2.55 10.57 4.84
C SER A 41 2.73 10.12 6.29
N GLY A 42 1.78 9.36 6.83
CA GLY A 42 2.07 8.48 7.95
C GLY A 42 2.81 7.29 7.36
N TYR A 43 4.15 7.35 7.28
CA TYR A 43 4.97 6.26 6.78
C TYR A 43 4.67 4.99 7.57
N ARG A 44 3.79 4.14 7.04
CA ARG A 44 3.72 2.75 7.45
C ARG A 44 4.82 2.02 6.68
N SER A 45 5.44 1.05 7.31
CA SER A 45 6.38 0.12 6.68
C SER A 45 5.86 -1.28 6.95
N TYR A 46 5.75 -2.12 5.94
CA TYR A 46 5.56 -3.53 6.18
C TYR A 46 6.90 -4.09 6.61
N LEU A 47 6.94 -4.74 7.78
CA LEU A 47 8.10 -5.52 8.18
C LEU A 47 7.86 -6.95 7.72
N ILE A 48 8.80 -7.53 7.00
CA ILE A 48 8.77 -8.95 6.63
C ILE A 48 9.92 -9.63 7.32
N GLU A 49 9.63 -10.68 8.06
CA GLU A 49 10.61 -11.51 8.72
C GLU A 49 10.64 -12.89 8.05
N PHE A 50 11.82 -13.35 7.66
CA PHE A 50 12.05 -14.75 7.31
C PHE A 50 12.91 -15.37 8.40
N VAL A 51 12.62 -16.60 8.80
CA VAL A 51 13.53 -17.42 9.61
C VAL A 51 14.19 -18.43 8.67
N ILE A 52 15.48 -18.24 8.41
CA ILE A 52 16.23 -18.96 7.38
C ILE A 52 17.44 -19.65 8.00
N GLU A 53 17.74 -20.85 7.56
CA GLU A 53 19.00 -21.56 7.81
C GLU A 53 19.68 -21.84 6.47
N THR A 54 21.00 -21.75 6.46
CA THR A 54 21.83 -21.95 5.26
C THR A 54 23.01 -22.85 5.61
N GLU A 55 23.46 -23.67 4.66
CA GLU A 55 24.64 -24.54 4.83
C GLU A 55 25.96 -23.80 4.63
N GLU A 56 25.93 -22.63 3.99
CA GLU A 56 27.07 -21.76 3.73
C GLU A 56 26.65 -20.30 3.92
N PRO A 57 27.60 -19.36 4.10
CA PRO A 57 27.30 -17.94 4.08
C PRO A 57 26.72 -17.54 2.73
N VAL A 58 25.57 -16.87 2.72
CA VAL A 58 24.88 -16.49 1.48
C VAL A 58 24.36 -15.07 1.51
N GLN A 59 24.37 -14.46 0.34
CA GLN A 59 23.65 -13.21 0.07
C GLN A 59 22.41 -13.52 -0.78
N PHE A 60 21.28 -12.93 -0.43
CA PHE A 60 20.05 -13.02 -1.19
C PHE A 60 19.33 -11.68 -1.23
N ASP A 61 18.48 -11.52 -2.22
CA ASP A 61 17.72 -10.31 -2.47
C ASP A 61 16.21 -10.58 -2.31
N ILE A 62 15.47 -9.56 -1.89
CA ILE A 62 14.02 -9.55 -1.99
C ILE A 62 13.54 -8.40 -2.87
N TYR A 63 12.45 -8.68 -3.57
CA TYR A 63 11.74 -7.71 -4.39
C TYR A 63 10.26 -7.77 -4.06
N TYR A 64 9.58 -6.66 -4.31
CA TYR A 64 8.16 -6.56 -4.07
C TYR A 64 7.44 -5.94 -5.26
N ASP A 65 6.20 -6.39 -5.47
CA ASP A 65 5.29 -5.88 -6.48
C ASP A 65 4.11 -5.22 -5.79
N VAL A 66 3.73 -4.05 -6.29
CA VAL A 66 2.63 -3.21 -5.82
C VAL A 66 1.55 -3.01 -6.89
N GLY A 67 1.42 -4.01 -7.77
CA GLY A 67 0.47 -4.04 -8.88
C GLY A 67 1.02 -3.47 -10.20
N ARG A 68 2.35 -3.33 -10.34
CA ARG A 68 3.01 -2.81 -11.54
C ARG A 68 4.18 -3.69 -12.03
N GLY A 69 4.35 -4.87 -11.44
CA GLY A 69 5.53 -5.70 -11.60
C GLY A 69 6.61 -5.38 -10.56
N TYR A 70 7.61 -6.25 -10.48
CA TYR A 70 8.75 -6.06 -9.60
C TYR A 70 9.60 -4.86 -10.03
N ASN A 71 9.87 -3.95 -9.10
CA ASN A 71 10.80 -2.85 -9.34
C ASN A 71 12.21 -3.29 -8.93
N GLU A 72 13.08 -3.54 -9.91
CA GLU A 72 14.46 -3.98 -9.67
C GLU A 72 15.31 -2.96 -8.88
N VAL A 73 14.90 -1.68 -8.87
CA VAL A 73 15.60 -0.60 -8.16
C VAL A 73 15.39 -0.68 -6.65
N ASP A 74 14.23 -1.18 -6.20
CA ASP A 74 13.83 -1.18 -4.80
C ASP A 74 14.22 -2.49 -4.07
N ARG A 75 15.20 -3.21 -4.61
CA ARG A 75 15.70 -4.47 -4.02
C ARG A 75 16.24 -4.25 -2.62
N GLN A 76 16.06 -5.25 -1.76
CA GLN A 76 16.74 -5.30 -0.46
C GLN A 76 17.60 -6.55 -0.37
N SER A 77 18.89 -6.32 -0.17
CA SER A 77 19.89 -7.37 -0.03
C SER A 77 20.15 -7.68 1.45
N MET A 78 20.26 -8.94 1.79
CA MET A 78 20.72 -9.40 3.10
C MET A 78 21.79 -10.48 2.94
N GLU A 79 22.67 -10.56 3.93
CA GLU A 79 23.70 -11.57 4.04
C GLU A 79 23.47 -12.34 5.35
N VAL A 80 23.54 -13.67 5.27
CA VAL A 80 23.49 -14.57 6.43
C VAL A 80 24.85 -15.23 6.53
N GLU A 81 25.64 -14.85 7.53
CA GLU A 81 26.96 -15.42 7.80
C GLU A 81 26.90 -16.66 8.71
N GLU A 82 25.84 -16.78 9.51
CA GLU A 82 25.67 -17.87 10.47
C GLU A 82 25.10 -19.11 9.78
N VAL A 83 25.87 -20.20 9.86
CA VAL A 83 25.63 -21.46 9.14
C VAL A 83 25.07 -22.53 10.07
N GLY A 84 24.12 -23.32 9.57
CA GLY A 84 23.60 -24.50 10.27
C GLY A 84 22.72 -24.18 11.48
N SER A 85 22.22 -22.94 11.58
CA SER A 85 21.17 -22.59 12.54
C SER A 85 20.15 -21.62 11.94
N PRO A 86 18.88 -21.66 12.39
CA PRO A 86 17.85 -20.73 11.90
C PRO A 86 18.05 -19.31 12.43
N VAL A 87 18.16 -18.34 11.53
CA VAL A 87 18.36 -16.92 11.82
C VAL A 87 17.18 -16.09 11.31
N PRO A 88 16.63 -15.16 12.12
CA PRO A 88 15.62 -14.22 11.66
C PRO A 88 16.27 -13.08 10.85
N VAL A 89 15.82 -12.90 9.61
CA VAL A 89 16.18 -11.78 8.74
C VAL A 89 14.97 -10.91 8.49
N ARG A 90 15.16 -9.59 8.47
CA ARG A 90 14.07 -8.61 8.46
C ARG A 90 14.21 -7.57 7.37
N PHE A 91 13.11 -7.28 6.71
CA PHE A 91 13.03 -6.34 5.60
C PHE A 91 11.91 -5.34 5.81
N CYS A 92 12.16 -4.07 5.46
CA CYS A 92 11.17 -3.00 5.63
C CYS A 92 10.70 -2.50 4.27
N ILE A 93 9.47 -2.84 3.86
CA ILE A 93 8.89 -2.34 2.60
C ILE A 93 8.13 -1.03 2.88
N PRO A 94 8.44 0.07 2.18
CA PRO A 94 7.70 1.33 2.34
C PRO A 94 6.25 1.24 1.82
N VAL A 95 5.27 1.67 2.64
CA VAL A 95 3.81 1.49 2.41
C VAL A 95 3.17 2.63 1.64
N TRP A 96 3.86 3.25 0.68
CA TRP A 96 3.15 4.18 -0.22
C TRP A 96 2.17 3.44 -1.15
N THR A 97 2.18 2.11 -1.16
CA THR A 97 1.38 1.27 -2.06
C THR A 97 1.01 -0.08 -1.44
N GLU A 98 -0.08 -0.68 -1.93
CA GLU A 98 -0.57 -2.00 -1.54
C GLU A 98 0.36 -3.09 -2.07
N LEU A 99 0.81 -3.99 -1.19
CA LEU A 99 1.69 -5.10 -1.54
C LEU A 99 0.85 -6.20 -2.21
N GLU A 100 1.27 -6.65 -3.39
CA GLU A 100 0.57 -7.68 -4.19
C GLU A 100 1.37 -8.99 -4.26
N LYS A 101 2.69 -8.91 -4.42
CA LYS A 101 3.58 -10.09 -4.44
C LYS A 101 4.95 -9.76 -3.84
N ILE A 102 5.63 -10.81 -3.37
CA ILE A 102 7.05 -10.76 -3.01
C ILE A 102 7.79 -11.78 -3.87
N ARG A 103 8.99 -11.41 -4.33
CA ARG A 103 9.96 -12.30 -4.97
C ARG A 103 11.14 -12.43 -4.03
N PHE A 104 11.54 -13.66 -3.75
CA PHE A 104 12.75 -14.00 -3.03
C PHE A 104 13.74 -14.54 -4.05
N ASP A 105 14.88 -13.86 -4.16
CA ASP A 105 15.96 -14.22 -5.08
C ASP A 105 17.09 -14.77 -4.21
N PRO A 106 17.23 -16.11 -4.07
CA PRO A 106 18.26 -16.72 -3.23
C PRO A 106 19.69 -16.41 -3.70
N ALA A 107 20.66 -17.05 -3.05
CA ALA A 107 22.05 -17.01 -3.48
C ALA A 107 22.20 -17.37 -4.96
N ARG A 108 22.91 -16.53 -5.71
CA ARG A 108 23.24 -16.82 -7.12
C ARG A 108 24.23 -17.96 -7.28
N GLU A 109 25.02 -18.22 -6.23
CA GLU A 109 25.89 -19.38 -6.16
C GLU A 109 25.08 -20.60 -5.69
N HIS A 110 25.66 -21.79 -5.85
CA HIS A 110 25.08 -23.01 -5.32
C HIS A 110 24.90 -22.91 -3.81
N ALA A 111 23.68 -23.12 -3.34
CA ALA A 111 23.33 -23.02 -1.94
C ALA A 111 22.14 -23.91 -1.60
N ILE A 112 22.22 -24.54 -0.43
CA ILE A 112 21.11 -25.22 0.22
C ILE A 112 20.60 -24.32 1.33
N MET A 113 19.31 -23.96 1.24
CA MET A 113 18.66 -23.05 2.16
C MET A 113 17.35 -23.63 2.65
N THR A 114 17.01 -23.34 3.90
CA THR A 114 15.77 -23.77 4.54
C THR A 114 15.06 -22.58 5.15
N ILE A 115 13.81 -22.36 4.76
CA ILE A 115 12.92 -21.37 5.34
C ILE A 115 11.99 -22.07 6.34
N TYR A 116 12.04 -21.64 7.60
CA TYR A 116 11.20 -22.16 8.70
C TYR A 116 9.91 -21.37 8.87
N SER A 117 9.94 -20.07 8.61
CA SER A 117 8.76 -19.22 8.69
C SER A 117 8.95 -17.94 7.89
N ILE A 118 7.84 -17.36 7.45
CA ILE A 118 7.78 -16.05 6.83
C ILE A 118 6.57 -15.32 7.43
N THR A 119 6.84 -14.19 8.07
CA THR A 119 5.82 -13.39 8.77
C THR A 119 5.81 -11.98 8.22
N ILE A 120 4.64 -11.52 7.77
CA ILE A 120 4.41 -10.16 7.32
C ILE A 120 3.71 -9.40 8.44
N PHE A 121 4.31 -8.34 8.94
CA PHE A 121 3.76 -7.43 9.93
C PHE A 121 3.26 -6.17 9.20
N TYR A 122 1.95 -5.99 9.13
CA TYR A 122 1.36 -4.82 8.48
C TYR A 122 1.31 -3.60 9.41
N ASP A 123 1.11 -3.88 10.70
CA ASP A 123 1.21 -2.96 11.82
C ASP A 123 1.48 -3.77 13.11
N GLU A 124 1.45 -3.12 14.27
CA GLU A 124 1.76 -3.76 15.56
C GLU A 124 0.77 -4.88 15.95
N GLU A 125 -0.45 -4.87 15.40
CA GLU A 125 -1.51 -5.81 15.76
C GLU A 125 -1.81 -6.82 14.65
N THR A 126 -1.55 -6.46 13.40
CA THR A 126 -1.92 -7.24 12.23
C THR A 126 -0.71 -7.93 11.62
N THR A 127 -0.66 -9.24 11.78
CA THR A 127 0.35 -10.09 11.16
C THR A 127 -0.28 -11.12 10.23
N PHE A 128 0.51 -11.58 9.27
CA PHE A 128 0.14 -12.66 8.37
C PHE A 128 1.29 -13.65 8.25
N GLN A 129 1.02 -14.90 8.62
CA GLN A 129 1.94 -16.01 8.43
C GLN A 129 1.79 -16.53 7.00
N VAL A 130 2.82 -16.35 6.17
CA VAL A 130 2.81 -16.89 4.81
C VAL A 130 2.90 -18.42 4.91
N PRO A 131 1.95 -19.17 4.32
CA PRO A 131 2.04 -20.62 4.30
C PRO A 131 3.15 -21.06 3.36
N LEU A 132 4.12 -21.80 3.88
CA LEU A 132 5.33 -22.15 3.13
C LEU A 132 5.05 -23.10 1.95
N GLU A 133 3.95 -23.86 2.02
CA GLU A 133 3.47 -24.70 0.92
C GLU A 133 3.00 -23.88 -0.31
N THR A 134 2.85 -22.56 -0.17
CA THR A 134 2.50 -21.64 -1.27
C THR A 134 3.71 -21.00 -1.94
N LEU A 135 4.93 -21.30 -1.46
CA LEU A 135 6.16 -20.86 -2.12
C LEU A 135 6.34 -21.62 -3.42
N GLU A 136 6.60 -20.87 -4.50
CA GLU A 136 6.71 -21.44 -5.84
C GLU A 136 8.09 -21.10 -6.43
N PRO A 137 8.99 -22.08 -6.56
CA PRO A 137 10.20 -21.93 -7.35
C PRO A 137 9.84 -21.64 -8.82
N GLN A 138 10.47 -20.63 -9.41
CA GLN A 138 10.20 -20.22 -10.79
C GLN A 138 11.39 -20.44 -11.72
N LYS A 139 12.61 -20.18 -11.25
CA LYS A 139 13.82 -20.16 -12.08
C LYS A 139 15.04 -20.56 -11.24
N ASP A 140 15.97 -21.29 -11.86
CA ASP A 140 17.27 -21.71 -11.33
C ASP A 140 17.23 -22.33 -9.91
N ILE A 141 16.15 -23.07 -9.61
CA ILE A 141 15.99 -23.90 -8.42
C ILE A 141 15.90 -25.36 -8.87
N ILE A 142 16.87 -26.19 -8.50
CA ILE A 142 16.95 -27.59 -8.93
C ILE A 142 16.15 -28.53 -8.02
N TYR A 143 15.96 -28.16 -6.77
CA TYR A 143 15.20 -28.93 -5.80
C TYR A 143 14.42 -28.00 -4.87
N SER A 144 13.20 -28.42 -4.54
CA SER A 144 12.42 -27.81 -3.46
C SER A 144 11.51 -28.84 -2.83
N ALA A 145 11.29 -28.73 -1.52
CA ALA A 145 10.35 -29.55 -0.78
C ALA A 145 9.78 -28.82 0.42
N TYR A 146 8.50 -29.08 0.71
CA TYR A 146 7.83 -28.70 1.95
C TYR A 146 7.52 -29.96 2.76
N ASP A 147 7.93 -30.00 4.02
CA ASP A 147 7.84 -31.19 4.88
C ASP A 147 6.86 -31.05 6.06
N GLY A 148 5.97 -30.04 6.03
CA GLY A 148 4.98 -29.79 7.08
C GLY A 148 5.43 -28.80 8.15
N GLY A 149 6.62 -28.22 8.03
CA GLY A 149 7.09 -27.16 8.93
C GLY A 149 8.18 -26.27 8.36
N LYS A 150 8.90 -26.75 7.34
CA LYS A 150 9.94 -25.98 6.64
C LYS A 150 9.87 -26.18 5.14
N PHE A 151 10.41 -25.22 4.42
CA PHE A 151 10.61 -25.26 2.99
C PHE A 151 12.10 -25.26 2.70
N THR A 152 12.61 -26.37 2.19
CA THR A 152 14.04 -26.52 1.84
C THR A 152 14.17 -26.50 0.32
N PHE A 153 15.17 -25.79 -0.18
CA PHE A 153 15.46 -25.69 -1.60
C PHE A 153 16.96 -25.61 -1.87
N GLU A 154 17.32 -25.91 -3.10
CA GLU A 154 18.70 -25.90 -3.61
C GLU A 154 18.74 -25.10 -4.92
N THR A 155 19.65 -24.12 -4.98
CA THR A 155 19.87 -23.30 -6.18
C THR A 155 20.68 -24.06 -7.21
N ASP A 156 20.44 -23.77 -8.49
CA ASP A 156 21.19 -24.39 -9.59
C ASP A 156 22.65 -23.87 -9.60
N PRO A 157 23.68 -24.74 -9.52
CA PRO A 157 25.07 -24.31 -9.63
C PRO A 157 25.43 -23.68 -10.99
N GLU A 158 24.66 -23.94 -12.05
CA GLU A 158 24.81 -23.32 -13.38
C GLU A 158 23.81 -22.16 -13.59
N GLY A 159 22.97 -21.88 -12.59
CA GLY A 159 21.98 -20.81 -12.61
C GLY A 159 22.60 -19.43 -12.46
N GLU A 160 21.90 -18.41 -12.98
CA GLU A 160 22.36 -17.01 -12.85
C GLU A 160 21.43 -16.18 -11.95
N ASP A 161 20.17 -16.61 -11.81
CA ASP A 161 19.09 -15.78 -11.31
C ASP A 161 17.99 -16.66 -10.69
N PRO A 162 18.27 -17.28 -9.53
CA PRO A 162 17.32 -18.12 -8.82
C PRO A 162 16.17 -17.28 -8.29
N ILE A 163 14.94 -17.79 -8.46
CA ILE A 163 13.72 -17.06 -8.10
C ILE A 163 12.73 -18.00 -7.41
N ILE A 164 12.23 -17.56 -6.26
CA ILE A 164 11.09 -18.13 -5.54
C ILE A 164 10.05 -17.04 -5.34
N VAL A 165 8.79 -17.32 -5.70
CA VAL A 165 7.69 -16.35 -5.57
C VAL A 165 6.81 -16.69 -4.37
N LEU A 166 6.47 -15.66 -3.60
CA LEU A 166 5.47 -15.72 -2.54
C LEU A 166 4.12 -15.30 -3.12
N ASN A 167 3.32 -16.28 -3.52
CA ASN A 167 2.03 -16.02 -4.16
C ASN A 167 0.92 -15.63 -3.18
N ARG A 168 1.03 -16.03 -1.91
CA ARG A 168 0.05 -15.73 -0.87
C ARG A 168 0.68 -14.88 0.22
N ILE A 169 0.39 -13.59 0.17
CA ILE A 169 0.91 -12.60 1.12
C ILE A 169 -0.16 -11.98 2.01
N SER A 170 -1.43 -12.39 1.88
CA SER A 170 -2.53 -12.01 2.76
C SER A 170 -3.69 -13.02 2.67
N ASP A 171 -4.64 -12.95 3.61
CA ASP A 171 -5.90 -13.71 3.52
C ASP A 171 -6.93 -13.10 2.56
N LYS A 172 -6.68 -11.88 2.09
CA LYS A 172 -7.58 -11.18 1.17
C LYS A 172 -7.17 -11.50 -0.27
N PRO A 173 -8.12 -11.75 -1.18
CA PRO A 173 -7.81 -11.91 -2.60
C PRO A 173 -7.13 -10.65 -3.14
N ILE A 174 -6.03 -10.84 -3.86
CA ILE A 174 -5.33 -9.84 -4.69
C ILE A 174 -6.36 -9.07 -5.52
N GLY A 175 -6.41 -7.74 -5.36
CA GLY A 175 -7.33 -6.85 -6.09
C GLY A 175 -8.80 -6.78 -5.62
N SER A 176 -9.20 -7.45 -4.53
CA SER A 176 -10.61 -7.45 -4.07
C SER A 176 -11.00 -6.35 -3.08
N ARG A 177 -10.04 -5.50 -2.68
CA ARG A 177 -10.35 -4.36 -1.83
C ARG A 177 -10.94 -3.25 -2.70
N TRP A 178 -12.25 -3.03 -2.57
CA TRP A 178 -12.82 -1.72 -2.86
C TRP A 178 -11.91 -0.70 -2.20
N LYS A 179 -11.20 0.12 -2.99
CA LYS A 179 -10.47 1.27 -2.47
C LYS A 179 -11.51 2.09 -1.73
N GLU A 180 -11.51 1.99 -0.40
CA GLU A 180 -12.38 2.80 0.42
C GLU A 180 -12.17 4.23 -0.07
N PRO A 181 -13.23 4.92 -0.52
CA PRO A 181 -13.06 6.30 -0.97
C PRO A 181 -12.39 7.01 0.19
N SER A 182 -11.23 7.63 -0.08
CA SER A 182 -10.41 8.22 0.97
C SER A 182 -11.32 9.04 1.88
N ARG A 183 -11.11 9.01 3.20
CA ARG A 183 -11.97 9.74 4.15
C ARG A 183 -12.18 11.19 3.67
N TYR A 184 -11.16 11.75 3.02
CA TYR A 184 -11.18 13.05 2.34
C TYR A 184 -12.14 13.16 1.15
N ALA A 185 -12.30 12.15 0.29
CA ALA A 185 -13.34 12.14 -0.75
C ALA A 185 -14.74 12.21 -0.12
N VAL A 186 -14.96 11.52 1.00
CA VAL A 186 -16.21 11.60 1.77
C VAL A 186 -16.39 13.02 2.36
N TRP A 187 -15.33 13.62 2.92
CA TRP A 187 -15.36 15.01 3.41
C TRP A 187 -15.56 16.05 2.29
N MET A 188 -14.97 15.84 1.11
CA MET A 188 -15.11 16.71 -0.07
C MET A 188 -16.54 16.65 -0.62
N ILE A 189 -17.10 15.45 -0.77
CA ILE A 189 -18.48 15.25 -1.18
C ILE A 189 -19.43 15.82 -0.12
N GLY A 190 -19.16 15.58 1.17
CA GLY A 190 -19.93 16.14 2.28
C GLY A 190 -19.90 17.68 2.30
N GLY A 191 -18.72 18.28 2.13
CA GLY A 191 -18.55 19.73 2.04
C GLY A 191 -19.27 20.35 0.84
N LEU A 192 -19.19 19.70 -0.32
CA LEU A 192 -19.93 20.09 -1.53
C LEU A 192 -21.45 20.01 -1.30
N LEU A 193 -21.93 18.94 -0.67
CA LEU A 193 -23.35 18.76 -0.34
C LEU A 193 -23.83 19.82 0.67
N CYS A 194 -23.05 20.17 1.68
CA CYS A 194 -23.38 21.25 2.62
C CYS A 194 -23.49 22.61 1.93
N LEU A 195 -22.59 22.93 0.98
CA LEU A 195 -22.64 24.17 0.20
C LEU A 195 -23.87 24.22 -0.73
N LEU A 196 -24.22 23.09 -1.35
CA LEU A 196 -25.41 22.96 -2.19
C LEU A 196 -26.70 23.01 -1.37
N ALA A 197 -26.73 22.39 -0.19
CA ALA A 197 -27.86 22.43 0.74
C ALA A 197 -28.07 23.86 1.29
N GLY A 198 -27.00 24.56 1.66
CA GLY A 198 -27.05 25.97 2.05
C GLY A 198 -27.68 26.84 0.96
N ARG A 199 -27.33 26.59 -0.32
CA ARG A 199 -27.94 27.27 -1.47
C ARG A 199 -29.44 27.01 -1.60
N PHE A 200 -29.90 25.81 -1.27
CA PHE A 200 -31.31 25.42 -1.38
C PHE A 200 -32.16 25.97 -0.22
N VAL A 201 -31.66 25.88 1.01
CA VAL A 201 -32.34 26.39 2.22
C VAL A 201 -32.49 27.91 2.15
N LEU A 202 -31.43 28.64 1.78
CA LEU A 202 -31.50 30.09 1.62
C LEU A 202 -32.48 30.48 0.50
N ARG A 203 -32.49 29.76 -0.63
CA ARG A 203 -33.45 30.03 -1.70
C ARG A 203 -34.89 29.84 -1.23
N TYR A 204 -35.17 28.76 -0.49
CA TYR A 204 -36.51 28.45 0.02
C TYR A 204 -37.03 29.50 1.02
N PHE A 205 -36.19 29.96 1.95
CA PHE A 205 -36.55 31.00 2.91
C PHE A 205 -36.79 32.38 2.27
N PHE A 206 -36.07 32.72 1.20
CA PHE A 206 -36.21 34.01 0.51
C PHE A 206 -37.23 34.00 -0.64
N SER A 207 -37.64 32.83 -1.16
CA SER A 207 -38.70 32.72 -2.16
C SER A 207 -40.10 32.52 -1.57
N GLY A 208 -40.20 32.33 -0.24
CA GLY A 208 -41.46 32.14 0.49
C GLY A 208 -42.02 33.39 1.18
N LEU A 209 -41.52 34.60 0.84
CA LEU A 209 -41.87 35.90 1.45
C LEU A 209 -42.10 37.00 0.40
#